data_AF-A0A6N8VJH7-F1
#
_entry.id   AF-A0A6N8VJH7-F1
#
_cell.length_a   1.000
_cell.length_b   1.000
_cell.length_c   1.000
_cell.angle_alpha   90.00
_cell.angle_beta   90.00
_cell.angle_gamma   90.00
#
_symmetry.space_group_name_H-M   'P 1'
#
loop_
_entity.id
_entity.type
_entity.pdbx_description
1 polymer ?
#
loop_
_entity_poly.entity_id
_entity_poly.type
_entity_poly.pdbx_seq_one_letter_code
_entity_poly.pdbx_strand_id
1 'polypeptide(L)'
;MNTRNLISQSIDIKSILDRLTTAGFDTQLIFLRASTEVLEHRYNETRRPHPLSFYKNEPLIDCINNEISLVDEIASCANVSIDTTDMSQYNLRSTVAEHLALSKVPLSILLMSFGYKKGVPTNSDYIFDVRCLANPYWVSRLREQPGTDSEVQAFLDQSPQSIELFDDIFCFLQKWLPYNESGLRSYITVTIGCTGGRHRSVYMVEKLYRKLSVEKPQYDIDKVHRDI
;
A
#
# COMPACT_ATOMS: atom_id res chain seq x y z
N MET A 1 -1.62 4.88 21.24
CA MET A 1 -0.94 5.43 22.44
C MET A 1 0.44 4.79 22.50
N ASN A 2 1.52 5.56 22.67
CA ASN A 2 2.91 5.04 22.69
C ASN A 2 3.41 5.03 24.15
N THR A 3 4.32 4.13 24.52
CA THR A 3 4.93 4.03 25.86
C THR A 3 5.43 5.35 26.44
N ARG A 4 5.77 6.34 25.59
CA ARG A 4 6.04 7.72 26.02
C ARG A 4 4.94 8.35 26.90
N ASN A 5 3.67 8.03 26.66
CA ASN A 5 2.56 8.57 27.46
C ASN A 5 2.34 7.80 28.76
N LEU A 6 2.58 6.49 28.77
CA LEU A 6 2.36 5.61 29.93
C LEU A 6 3.41 5.78 31.03
N ILE A 7 4.64 6.16 30.68
CA ILE A 7 5.72 6.38 31.65
C ILE A 7 5.45 7.63 32.52
N SER A 8 4.56 8.53 32.10
CA SER A 8 4.31 9.80 32.78
C SER A 8 3.15 9.80 33.78
N GLN A 9 2.14 8.94 33.60
CA GLN A 9 0.94 8.87 34.45
C GLN A 9 0.33 7.46 34.38
N SER A 10 -0.12 6.89 35.52
CA SER A 10 -0.95 5.68 35.51
C SER A 10 -2.31 6.03 34.92
N ILE A 11 -2.50 5.75 33.64
CA ILE A 11 -3.74 6.09 32.95
C ILE A 11 -4.69 4.90 33.10
N ASP A 12 -5.73 5.09 33.93
CA ASP A 12 -6.85 4.16 34.03
C ASP A 12 -7.74 4.28 32.78
N ILE A 13 -7.40 3.49 31.75
CA ILE A 13 -8.14 3.46 30.48
C ILE A 13 -9.60 3.04 30.70
N LYS A 14 -9.87 2.16 31.66
CA LYS A 14 -11.23 1.70 31.95
C LYS A 14 -12.11 2.85 32.42
N SER A 15 -11.62 3.65 33.38
CA SER A 15 -12.33 4.84 33.84
C SER A 15 -12.58 5.86 32.71
N ILE A 16 -11.63 6.02 31.77
CA ILE A 16 -11.78 6.91 30.61
C ILE A 16 -12.87 6.40 29.67
N LEU A 17 -12.86 5.11 29.33
CA LEU A 17 -13.87 4.49 28.47
C LEU A 17 -15.26 4.61 29.11
N ASP A 18 -15.40 4.26 30.40
CA ASP A 18 -16.66 4.35 31.13
C ASP A 18 -17.23 5.78 31.12
N ARG A 19 -16.38 6.80 31.27
CA ARG A 19 -16.79 8.22 31.19
C ARG A 19 -17.27 8.61 29.80
N LEU A 20 -16.61 8.15 28.74
CA LEU A 20 -17.01 8.45 27.36
C LEU A 20 -18.34 7.77 27.02
N THR A 21 -18.52 6.51 27.44
CA THR A 21 -19.78 5.77 27.30
C THR A 21 -20.91 6.46 28.07
N THR A 22 -20.65 6.88 29.32
CA THR A 22 -21.66 7.61 30.13
C THR A 22 -22.04 8.96 29.52
N ALA A 23 -21.11 9.61 28.82
CA ALA A 23 -21.36 10.84 28.08
C ALA A 23 -22.10 10.62 26.74
N GLY A 24 -22.43 9.37 26.39
CA GLY A 24 -23.20 9.02 25.20
C GLY A 24 -22.39 8.87 23.92
N PHE A 25 -21.06 8.77 24.00
CA PHE A 25 -20.22 8.47 22.84
C PHE A 25 -20.16 6.97 22.58
N ASP A 26 -20.28 6.58 21.32
CA ASP A 26 -19.95 5.23 20.86
C ASP A 26 -18.42 5.11 20.75
N THR A 27 -17.82 4.31 21.63
CA THR A 27 -16.36 4.21 21.77
C THR A 27 -15.89 2.79 21.53
N GLN A 28 -14.87 2.65 20.69
CA GLN A 28 -14.22 1.38 20.39
C GLN A 28 -12.71 1.49 20.59
N LEU A 29 -12.16 0.62 21.44
CA LEU A 29 -10.74 0.48 21.67
C LEU A 29 -10.17 -0.62 20.75
N ILE A 30 -9.30 -0.22 19.83
CA ILE A 30 -8.55 -1.13 18.94
C ILE A 30 -7.11 -1.22 19.44
N PHE A 31 -6.63 -2.44 19.67
CA PHE A 31 -5.25 -2.74 20.09
C PHE A 31 -4.52 -3.51 19.00
N LEU A 32 -3.29 -3.09 18.67
CA LEU A 32 -2.45 -3.72 17.66
C LEU A 32 -1.29 -4.43 18.34
N ARG A 33 -1.07 -5.71 18.02
CA ARG A 33 0.03 -6.52 18.55
C ARG A 33 0.85 -7.15 17.42
N ALA A 34 2.04 -7.63 17.73
CA ALA A 34 2.88 -8.46 16.86
C ALA A 34 3.80 -9.33 17.73
N SER A 35 4.38 -10.37 17.15
CA SER A 35 5.42 -11.15 17.82
C SER A 35 6.64 -10.29 18.13
N THR A 36 7.34 -10.64 19.20
CA THR A 36 8.52 -9.92 19.68
C THR A 36 9.62 -9.88 18.60
N GLU A 37 9.80 -10.96 17.86
CA GLU A 37 10.78 -11.08 16.77
C GLU A 37 10.47 -10.11 15.63
N VAL A 38 9.20 -9.98 15.25
CA VAL A 38 8.76 -9.04 14.21
C VAL A 38 8.90 -7.59 14.66
N LEU A 39 8.59 -7.30 15.94
CA LEU A 39 8.77 -5.97 16.51
C LEU A 39 10.25 -5.56 16.51
N GLU A 40 11.14 -6.46 16.92
CA GLU A 40 12.58 -6.24 16.91
C GLU A 40 13.11 -5.96 15.50
N HIS A 41 12.69 -6.77 14.51
CA HIS A 41 13.04 -6.55 13.11
C HIS A 41 12.61 -5.16 12.60
N ARG A 42 11.36 -4.75 12.88
CA ARG A 42 10.82 -3.44 12.46
C ARG A 42 11.56 -2.26 13.11
N TYR A 43 11.95 -2.38 14.38
CA TYR A 43 12.77 -1.37 15.05
C TYR A 43 14.17 -1.23 14.42
N ASN A 44 14.79 -2.37 14.10
CA ASN A 44 16.10 -2.40 13.44
C ASN A 44 16.06 -1.80 12.02
N GLU A 45 15.02 -2.10 11.24
CA GLU A 45 14.84 -1.54 9.89
C GLU A 45 14.64 -0.02 9.90
N THR A 46 13.81 0.48 10.83
CA THR A 46 13.49 1.92 10.89
C THR A 46 14.57 2.75 11.57
N ARG A 47 15.56 2.09 12.21
CA ARG A 47 16.63 2.71 13.03
C ARG A 47 16.10 3.69 14.07
N ARG A 48 14.84 3.55 14.49
CA ARG A 48 14.23 4.41 15.50
C ARG A 48 14.62 3.86 16.88
N PRO A 49 15.19 4.70 17.76
CA PRO A 49 15.47 4.25 19.11
C PRO A 49 14.18 4.03 19.90
N HIS A 50 14.12 2.94 20.65
CA HIS A 50 12.97 2.60 21.49
C HIS A 50 12.82 3.61 22.64
N PRO A 51 11.61 4.12 22.96
CA PRO A 51 11.43 5.10 24.03
C PRO A 51 12.00 4.68 25.39
N LEU A 52 11.83 3.41 25.77
CA LEU A 52 12.36 2.85 27.02
C LEU A 52 13.89 2.67 27.05
N SER A 53 14.57 2.57 25.90
CA SER A 53 16.03 2.37 25.89
C SER A 53 16.77 3.58 26.46
N PHE A 54 16.19 4.78 26.34
CA PHE A 54 16.74 6.02 26.91
C PHE A 54 16.67 6.08 28.44
N TYR A 55 15.73 5.36 29.06
CA TYR A 55 15.51 5.46 30.51
C TYR A 55 16.34 4.44 31.30
N LYS A 56 16.65 3.27 30.72
CA LYS A 56 17.28 2.17 31.45
C LYS A 56 18.55 1.59 30.82
N ASN A 57 18.98 2.05 29.64
CA ASN A 57 20.13 1.47 28.92
C ASN A 57 20.00 -0.05 28.72
N GLU A 58 18.76 -0.53 28.57
CA GLU A 58 18.43 -1.95 28.41
C GLU A 58 18.51 -2.39 26.93
N PRO A 59 18.81 -3.67 26.66
CA PRO A 59 18.66 -4.26 25.33
C PRO A 59 17.27 -4.04 24.73
N LEU A 60 17.18 -3.94 23.40
CA LEU A 60 15.92 -3.70 22.68
C LEU A 60 14.86 -4.77 23.01
N ILE A 61 15.28 -6.03 23.11
CA ILE A 61 14.39 -7.15 23.46
C ILE A 61 13.73 -6.97 24.83
N ASP A 62 14.49 -6.53 25.83
CA ASP A 62 14.00 -6.28 27.18
C ASP A 62 13.07 -5.06 27.20
N CYS A 63 13.39 -4.02 26.42
CA CYS A 63 12.51 -2.88 26.23
C CYS A 63 11.15 -3.27 25.65
N ILE A 64 11.13 -4.14 24.63
CA ILE A 64 9.89 -4.61 23.99
C ILE A 64 9.08 -5.44 24.99
N ASN A 65 9.71 -6.36 25.72
CA ASN A 65 9.03 -7.20 26.72
C ASN A 65 8.43 -6.35 27.85
N ASN A 66 9.19 -5.37 28.35
CA ASN A 66 8.72 -4.43 29.36
C ASN A 66 7.55 -3.58 28.83
N GLU A 67 7.61 -3.13 27.58
CA GLU A 67 6.51 -2.42 26.93
C GLU A 67 5.25 -3.28 26.86
N ILE A 68 5.37 -4.55 26.44
CA ILE A 68 4.25 -5.50 26.39
C ILE A 68 3.59 -5.64 27.76
N SER A 69 4.37 -5.81 28.83
CA SER A 69 3.83 -5.90 30.20
C SER A 69 3.13 -4.62 30.64
N LEU A 70 3.62 -3.45 30.24
CA LEU A 70 3.02 -2.15 30.60
C LEU A 70 1.69 -1.89 29.88
N VAL A 71 1.51 -2.43 28.68
CA VAL A 71 0.28 -2.25 27.89
C VAL A 71 -0.72 -3.39 28.05
N ASP A 72 -0.41 -4.42 28.84
CA ASP A 72 -1.24 -5.61 29.00
C ASP A 72 -2.63 -5.28 29.57
N GLU A 73 -2.69 -4.38 30.55
CA GLU A 73 -3.96 -3.89 31.09
C GLU A 73 -4.82 -3.20 30.02
N ILE A 74 -4.19 -2.44 29.11
CA ILE A 74 -4.87 -1.79 27.97
C ILE A 74 -5.33 -2.83 26.96
N ALA A 75 -4.48 -3.81 26.67
CA ALA A 75 -4.81 -4.91 25.77
C ALA A 75 -6.01 -5.70 26.27
N SER A 76 -6.12 -5.92 27.59
CA SER A 76 -7.24 -6.61 28.21
C SER A 76 -8.58 -5.87 28.10
N CYS A 77 -8.52 -4.54 27.98
CA CYS A 77 -9.71 -3.68 27.82
C CYS A 77 -10.13 -3.49 26.36
N ALA A 78 -9.37 -4.01 25.39
CA ALA A 78 -9.61 -3.75 23.98
C ALA A 78 -10.86 -4.47 23.44
N ASN A 79 -11.70 -3.75 22.71
CA ASN A 79 -12.83 -4.34 21.99
C ASN A 79 -12.35 -5.20 20.82
N VAL A 80 -11.24 -4.80 20.19
CA VAL A 80 -10.65 -5.48 19.05
C VAL A 80 -9.14 -5.58 19.25
N SER A 81 -8.61 -6.80 19.13
CA SER A 81 -7.16 -7.06 19.13
C SER A 81 -6.74 -7.59 17.76
N ILE A 82 -5.85 -6.86 17.07
CA ILE A 82 -5.36 -7.20 15.74
C ILE A 82 -3.90 -7.66 15.84
N ASP A 83 -3.63 -8.89 15.41
CA ASP A 83 -2.28 -9.42 15.28
C ASP A 83 -1.68 -9.02 13.93
N THR A 84 -0.61 -8.24 13.98
CA THR A 84 0.07 -7.68 12.82
C THR A 84 1.37 -8.41 12.46
N THR A 85 1.65 -9.56 13.09
CA THR A 85 2.88 -10.34 12.91
C THR A 85 3.17 -10.60 11.42
N ASP A 86 2.20 -11.18 10.72
CA ASP A 86 2.32 -11.53 9.29
C ASP A 86 1.66 -10.48 8.36
N MET A 87 1.33 -9.30 8.89
CA MET A 87 0.65 -8.27 8.13
C MET A 87 1.65 -7.34 7.43
N SER A 88 1.39 -7.09 6.15
CA SER A 88 1.96 -5.94 5.45
C SER A 88 1.35 -4.64 5.97
N GLN A 89 2.01 -3.51 5.72
CA GLN A 89 1.47 -2.18 6.04
C GLN A 89 0.09 -1.94 5.40
N TYR A 90 -0.15 -2.53 4.22
CA TYR A 90 -1.41 -2.43 3.48
C TYR A 90 -2.52 -3.24 4.14
N ASN A 91 -2.24 -4.49 4.54
CA ASN A 91 -3.21 -5.33 5.23
C ASN A 91 -3.66 -4.69 6.54
N LEU A 92 -2.71 -4.15 7.32
CA LEU A 92 -3.00 -3.45 8.57
C LEU A 92 -3.94 -2.25 8.34
N ARG A 93 -3.69 -1.43 7.32
CA ARG A 93 -4.52 -0.27 6.99
C ARG A 93 -5.96 -0.69 6.64
N SER A 94 -6.12 -1.78 5.89
CA SER A 94 -7.45 -2.34 5.54
C SER A 94 -8.20 -2.80 6.78
N THR A 95 -7.56 -3.64 7.59
CA THR A 95 -8.19 -4.20 8.80
C THR A 95 -8.61 -3.11 9.79
N VAL A 96 -7.79 -2.07 9.98
CA VAL A 96 -8.17 -0.93 10.83
C VAL A 96 -9.34 -0.14 10.24
N ALA A 97 -9.37 0.07 8.91
CA ALA A 97 -10.46 0.80 8.26
C ALA A 97 -11.80 0.05 8.38
N GLU A 98 -11.80 -1.28 8.22
CA GLU A 98 -12.99 -2.13 8.42
C GLU A 98 -13.54 -2.01 9.84
N HIS A 99 -12.67 -2.06 10.86
CA HIS A 99 -13.09 -1.98 12.25
C HIS A 99 -13.65 -0.61 12.65
N LEU A 100 -13.24 0.47 11.98
CA LEU A 100 -13.74 1.82 12.26
C LEU A 100 -15.08 2.13 11.59
N ALA A 101 -15.68 1.16 10.88
CA ALA A 101 -16.90 1.34 10.07
C ALA A 101 -16.85 2.59 9.17
N LEU A 102 -15.64 3.04 8.82
CA LEU A 102 -15.42 4.08 7.84
C LEU A 102 -15.95 3.49 6.53
N SER A 103 -17.04 4.07 6.02
CA SER A 103 -17.73 3.71 4.78
C SER A 103 -16.79 3.04 3.79
N LYS A 104 -17.15 1.85 3.26
CA LYS A 104 -16.38 1.05 2.27
C LYS A 104 -15.27 1.88 1.63
N VAL A 105 -14.05 1.77 2.14
CA VAL A 105 -12.91 2.47 1.54
C VAL A 105 -12.85 1.98 0.10
N PRO A 106 -12.99 2.88 -0.90
CA PRO A 106 -12.93 2.46 -2.29
C PRO A 106 -11.59 1.77 -2.53
N LEU A 107 -11.62 0.65 -3.24
CA LEU A 107 -10.41 -0.06 -3.64
C LEU A 107 -9.48 0.93 -4.36
N SER A 108 -8.29 1.10 -3.82
CA SER A 108 -7.28 1.99 -4.39
C SER A 108 -6.38 1.20 -5.34
N ILE A 109 -6.22 1.70 -6.56
CA ILE A 109 -5.50 1.04 -7.65
C ILE A 109 -4.29 1.89 -8.02
N LEU A 110 -3.09 1.35 -7.83
CA LEU A 110 -1.86 1.97 -8.28
C LEU A 110 -1.43 1.36 -9.62
N LEU A 111 -1.41 2.17 -10.68
CA LEU A 111 -0.83 1.79 -11.96
C LEU A 111 0.65 2.20 -12.00
N MET A 112 1.55 1.23 -12.09
CA MET A 112 2.99 1.49 -12.06
C MET A 112 3.68 1.10 -13.36
N SER A 113 4.47 1.99 -13.95
CA SER A 113 5.36 1.61 -15.06
C SER A 113 6.77 1.36 -14.56
N PHE A 114 7.43 0.33 -15.08
CA PHE A 114 8.82 0.03 -14.75
C PHE A 114 9.63 -0.55 -15.92
N GLY A 115 10.94 -0.62 -15.72
CA GLY A 115 11.94 -1.20 -16.59
C GLY A 115 12.55 -2.46 -15.97
N TYR A 116 12.48 -3.60 -16.67
CA TYR A 116 13.07 -4.86 -16.24
C TYR A 116 14.58 -4.75 -15.96
N LYS A 117 15.31 -3.86 -16.65
CA LYS A 117 16.74 -3.60 -16.37
C LYS A 117 17.00 -3.12 -14.93
N LYS A 118 16.01 -2.51 -14.28
CA LYS A 118 16.08 -1.98 -12.91
C LYS A 118 15.39 -2.91 -11.90
N GLY A 119 15.07 -4.15 -12.29
CA GLY A 119 14.40 -5.12 -11.44
C GLY A 119 12.87 -4.93 -11.37
N VAL A 120 12.17 -5.99 -10.98
CA VAL A 120 10.71 -6.02 -10.81
C VAL A 120 10.35 -5.38 -9.46
N PRO A 121 9.34 -4.49 -9.37
CA PRO A 121 8.88 -3.96 -8.10
C PRO A 121 8.34 -5.07 -7.18
N THR A 122 8.76 -5.05 -5.91
CA THR A 122 8.40 -6.09 -4.91
C THR A 122 6.91 -6.07 -4.53
N ASN A 123 6.24 -4.94 -4.69
CA ASN A 123 4.86 -4.73 -4.26
C ASN A 123 3.89 -4.75 -5.44
N SER A 124 4.03 -5.71 -6.38
CA SER A 124 3.14 -5.83 -7.54
C SER A 124 2.15 -6.97 -7.35
N ASP A 125 0.86 -6.70 -7.53
CA ASP A 125 -0.20 -7.74 -7.52
C ASP A 125 -0.40 -8.34 -8.90
N TYR A 126 -0.37 -7.49 -9.93
CA TYR A 126 -0.38 -7.90 -11.33
C TYR A 126 0.83 -7.33 -12.05
N ILE A 127 1.47 -8.14 -12.89
CA ILE A 127 2.60 -7.70 -13.72
C ILE A 127 2.31 -8.08 -15.18
N PHE A 128 2.33 -7.08 -16.04
CA PHE A 128 2.19 -7.27 -17.49
C PHE A 128 3.48 -6.88 -18.21
N ASP A 129 4.02 -7.82 -18.99
CA ASP A 129 5.20 -7.58 -19.83
C ASP A 129 4.77 -7.07 -21.21
N VAL A 130 5.18 -5.83 -21.54
CA VAL A 130 4.87 -5.18 -22.83
C VAL A 130 6.10 -5.09 -23.73
N ARG A 131 7.15 -5.90 -23.49
CA ARG A 131 8.37 -5.92 -24.32
C ARG A 131 8.12 -6.42 -25.75
N CYS A 132 7.00 -7.11 -25.99
CA CYS A 132 6.57 -7.54 -27.32
C CYS A 132 6.13 -6.39 -28.24
N LEU A 133 5.79 -5.22 -27.70
CA LEU A 133 5.31 -4.09 -28.49
C LEU A 133 6.42 -3.41 -29.29
N ALA A 134 6.01 -2.73 -30.37
CA ALA A 134 6.87 -1.89 -31.21
C ALA A 134 7.73 -0.96 -30.35
N ASN A 135 9.03 -0.93 -30.61
CA ASN A 135 9.99 -0.26 -29.73
C ASN A 135 10.35 1.14 -30.26
N PRO A 136 9.91 2.24 -29.59
CA PRO A 136 10.18 3.61 -30.05
C PRO A 136 11.68 3.97 -30.05
N TYR A 137 12.51 3.22 -29.32
CA TYR A 137 13.96 3.43 -29.24
C TYR A 137 14.68 3.43 -30.60
N TRP A 138 14.13 2.72 -31.59
CA TRP A 138 14.70 2.64 -32.94
C TRP A 138 14.39 3.86 -33.81
N VAL A 139 13.47 4.72 -33.37
CA VAL A 139 13.15 5.98 -34.04
C VAL A 139 13.94 7.08 -33.36
N SER A 140 14.97 7.61 -34.03
CA SER A 140 15.95 8.54 -33.43
C SER A 140 15.31 9.71 -32.68
N ARG A 141 14.25 10.32 -33.23
CA ARG A 141 13.55 11.45 -32.58
C ARG A 141 12.79 11.07 -31.30
N LEU A 142 12.36 9.81 -31.18
CA LEU A 142 11.57 9.32 -30.04
C LEU A 142 12.43 8.78 -28.90
N ARG A 143 13.73 8.51 -29.15
CA ARG A 143 14.60 7.78 -28.23
C ARG A 143 14.71 8.40 -26.84
N GLU A 144 14.73 9.73 -26.77
CA GLU A 144 14.85 10.50 -25.54
C GLU A 144 13.49 10.99 -25.01
N GLN A 145 12.37 10.66 -25.66
CA GLN A 145 11.06 11.10 -25.21
C GLN A 145 10.43 10.04 -24.30
N PRO A 146 9.86 10.40 -23.14
CA PRO A 146 9.12 9.45 -22.32
C PRO A 146 7.78 9.05 -22.98
N GLY A 147 7.18 7.94 -22.56
CA GLY A 147 5.86 7.49 -23.05
C GLY A 147 4.68 8.40 -22.65
N THR A 148 4.94 9.41 -21.82
CA THR A 148 4.03 10.53 -21.56
C THR A 148 3.99 11.54 -22.71
N ASP A 149 5.03 11.54 -23.58
CA ASP A 149 5.14 12.45 -24.71
C ASP A 149 4.18 12.05 -25.84
N SER A 150 3.48 13.03 -26.39
CA SER A 150 2.50 12.84 -27.46
C SER A 150 3.06 12.15 -28.71
N GLU A 151 4.32 12.37 -29.06
CA GLU A 151 4.93 11.74 -30.24
C GLU A 151 5.15 10.23 -30.03
N VAL A 152 5.52 9.84 -28.80
CA VAL A 152 5.67 8.43 -28.42
C VAL A 152 4.30 7.76 -28.32
N GLN A 153 3.29 8.45 -27.77
CA GLN A 153 1.92 7.95 -27.74
C GLN A 153 1.39 7.72 -29.14
N ALA A 154 1.52 8.70 -30.04
CA ALA A 154 1.07 8.59 -31.43
C ALA A 154 1.78 7.46 -32.19
N PHE A 155 3.07 7.22 -31.94
CA PHE A 155 3.80 6.10 -32.53
C PHE A 155 3.22 4.75 -32.08
N LEU A 156 2.93 4.60 -30.77
CA LEU A 156 2.39 3.35 -30.23
C LEU A 156 0.92 3.16 -30.60
N ASP A 157 0.13 4.22 -30.71
CA ASP A 157 -1.27 4.18 -31.16
C ASP A 157 -1.40 3.75 -32.62
N GLN A 158 -0.36 3.90 -33.45
CA GLN A 158 -0.36 3.38 -34.83
C GLN A 158 -0.12 1.86 -34.92
N SER A 159 0.28 1.21 -33.82
CA SER A 159 0.51 -0.24 -33.79
C SER A 159 -0.76 -0.98 -33.34
N PRO A 160 -1.38 -1.81 -34.21
CA PRO A 160 -2.55 -2.60 -33.83
C PRO A 160 -2.31 -3.47 -32.59
N GLN A 161 -1.11 -4.08 -32.48
CA GLN A 161 -0.74 -4.90 -31.33
C GLN A 161 -0.71 -4.11 -30.01
N SER A 162 -0.37 -2.82 -30.07
CA SER A 162 -0.36 -1.96 -28.88
C SER A 162 -1.78 -1.60 -28.43
N ILE A 163 -2.74 -1.57 -29.35
CA ILE A 163 -4.17 -1.38 -29.06
C ILE A 163 -4.76 -2.70 -28.52
N GLU A 164 -4.51 -3.82 -29.20
CA GLU A 164 -5.00 -5.14 -28.80
C GLU A 164 -4.52 -5.51 -27.38
N LEU A 165 -3.23 -5.39 -27.10
CA LEU A 165 -2.71 -5.71 -25.77
C LEU A 165 -3.24 -4.76 -24.69
N PHE A 166 -3.47 -3.49 -25.04
CA PHE A 166 -4.11 -2.55 -24.13
C PHE A 166 -5.53 -3.00 -23.78
N ASP A 167 -6.33 -3.36 -24.79
CA ASP A 167 -7.70 -3.81 -24.61
C ASP A 167 -7.77 -5.12 -23.81
N ASP A 168 -6.85 -6.06 -24.05
CA ASP A 168 -6.73 -7.30 -23.28
C ASP A 168 -6.46 -7.04 -21.80
N ILE A 169 -5.47 -6.19 -21.48
CA ILE A 169 -5.13 -5.82 -20.10
C ILE A 169 -6.32 -5.09 -19.46
N PHE A 170 -6.95 -4.18 -20.19
CA PHE A 170 -8.10 -3.44 -19.70
C PHE A 170 -9.28 -4.36 -19.37
N CYS A 171 -9.64 -5.26 -20.28
CA CYS A 171 -10.71 -6.25 -20.09
C CYS A 171 -10.39 -7.20 -18.93
N PHE A 172 -9.13 -7.62 -18.79
CA PHE A 172 -8.67 -8.39 -17.65
C PHE A 172 -8.94 -7.63 -16.35
N LEU A 173 -8.49 -6.38 -16.23
CA LEU A 173 -8.69 -5.58 -15.03
C LEU A 173 -10.18 -5.35 -14.74
N GLN A 174 -10.98 -5.02 -15.75
CA GLN A 174 -12.42 -4.86 -15.57
C GLN A 174 -13.11 -6.11 -15.02
N LYS A 175 -12.67 -7.29 -15.45
CA LYS A 175 -13.21 -8.57 -14.98
C LYS A 175 -12.78 -8.89 -13.55
N TRP A 176 -11.53 -8.61 -13.18
CA TRP A 176 -10.96 -9.11 -11.93
C TRP A 176 -10.94 -8.10 -10.77
N LEU A 177 -10.95 -6.79 -11.04
CA LEU A 177 -11.00 -5.77 -9.98
C LEU A 177 -12.19 -5.95 -9.02
N PRO A 178 -13.43 -6.25 -9.46
CA PRO A 178 -14.56 -6.44 -8.54
C PRO A 178 -14.38 -7.61 -7.57
N TYR A 179 -13.68 -8.67 -7.99
CA TYR A 179 -13.40 -9.81 -7.11
C TYR A 179 -12.36 -9.47 -6.04
N ASN A 180 -11.42 -8.57 -6.35
CA ASN A 180 -10.47 -8.09 -5.36
C ASN A 180 -11.12 -7.12 -4.36
N GLU A 181 -12.09 -6.32 -4.81
CA GLU A 181 -12.92 -5.45 -3.95
C GLU A 181 -13.76 -6.26 -2.95
N SER A 182 -14.24 -7.44 -3.34
CA SER A 182 -14.97 -8.34 -2.43
C SER A 182 -14.08 -9.06 -1.41
N GLY A 183 -12.75 -8.98 -1.56
CA GLY A 183 -11.79 -9.53 -0.62
C GLY A 183 -11.32 -8.50 0.41
N LEU A 184 -10.44 -8.92 1.33
CA LEU A 184 -9.83 -8.06 2.37
C LEU A 184 -8.76 -7.07 1.83
N ARG A 185 -8.75 -6.77 0.53
CA ARG A 185 -7.71 -5.94 -0.11
C ARG A 185 -8.24 -4.54 -0.39
N SER A 186 -7.69 -3.56 0.33
CA SER A 186 -7.93 -2.13 0.08
C SER A 186 -7.05 -1.52 -1.01
N TYR A 187 -6.00 -2.23 -1.47
CA TYR A 187 -5.03 -1.74 -2.45
C TYR A 187 -4.66 -2.82 -3.48
N ILE A 188 -4.54 -2.42 -4.74
CA ILE A 188 -3.98 -3.25 -5.81
C ILE A 188 -2.93 -2.45 -6.58
N THR A 189 -1.77 -3.04 -6.78
CA THR A 189 -0.74 -2.50 -7.66
C THR A 189 -0.68 -3.28 -8.97
N VAL A 190 -1.03 -2.61 -10.07
CA VAL A 190 -0.90 -3.13 -11.43
C VAL A 190 0.35 -2.56 -12.07
N THR A 191 1.31 -3.43 -12.34
CA THR A 191 2.64 -3.04 -12.81
C THR A 191 2.81 -3.41 -14.28
N ILE A 192 3.22 -2.45 -15.11
CA ILE A 192 3.51 -2.63 -16.53
C ILE A 192 5.01 -2.51 -16.79
N GLY A 193 5.61 -3.54 -17.37
CA GLY A 193 7.05 -3.66 -17.57
C GLY A 193 7.48 -3.55 -19.02
N CYS A 194 8.46 -2.70 -19.31
CA CYS A 194 9.23 -2.78 -20.56
C CYS A 194 10.72 -2.92 -20.24
N THR A 195 11.62 -2.89 -21.23
CA THR A 195 13.05 -3.07 -20.96
C THR A 195 13.64 -1.95 -20.09
N GLY A 196 13.39 -0.69 -20.45
CA GLY A 196 14.04 0.48 -19.85
C GLY A 196 13.14 1.36 -18.97
N GLY A 197 11.84 1.09 -18.92
CA GLY A 197 10.89 1.83 -18.08
C GLY A 197 10.51 3.23 -18.56
N ARG A 198 10.92 3.64 -19.77
CA ARG A 198 10.72 5.01 -20.29
C ARG A 198 9.61 5.17 -21.33
N HIS A 199 9.38 4.17 -22.19
CA HIS A 199 8.52 4.30 -23.38
C HIS A 199 7.22 3.50 -23.26
N ARG A 200 7.27 2.21 -23.64
CA ARG A 200 6.10 1.32 -23.80
C ARG A 200 5.30 1.14 -22.50
N SER A 201 5.99 0.92 -21.39
CA SER A 201 5.31 0.76 -20.10
C SER A 201 4.65 2.05 -19.61
N VAL A 202 5.32 3.19 -19.80
CA VAL A 202 4.79 4.52 -19.47
C VAL A 202 3.54 4.82 -20.30
N TYR A 203 3.61 4.62 -21.62
CA TYR A 203 2.46 4.75 -22.53
C TYR A 203 1.27 3.90 -22.07
N MET A 204 1.50 2.63 -21.75
CA MET A 204 0.43 1.72 -21.35
C MET A 204 -0.22 2.15 -20.04
N VAL A 205 0.56 2.59 -19.06
CA VAL A 205 0.06 3.12 -17.78
C VAL A 205 -0.74 4.40 -17.99
N GLU A 206 -0.26 5.34 -18.81
CA GLU A 206 -1.00 6.57 -19.14
C GLU A 206 -2.36 6.25 -19.77
N LYS A 207 -2.40 5.33 -20.72
CA LYS A 207 -3.62 4.95 -21.42
C LYS A 207 -4.61 4.23 -20.50
N LEU A 208 -4.11 3.30 -19.66
CA LEU A 208 -4.92 2.58 -18.66
C LEU A 208 -5.48 3.54 -17.62
N TYR A 209 -4.66 4.46 -17.11
CA TYR A 209 -5.09 5.47 -16.14
C TYR A 209 -6.26 6.29 -16.67
N ARG A 210 -6.13 6.84 -17.89
CA ARG A 210 -7.18 7.65 -18.51
C ARG A 210 -8.48 6.86 -18.68
N LYS A 211 -8.42 5.62 -19.18
CA LYS A 211 -9.62 4.81 -19.44
C LYS A 211 -10.28 4.30 -18.15
N LEU A 212 -9.49 3.79 -17.19
CA LEU A 212 -10.01 3.30 -15.92
C LEU A 212 -10.61 4.42 -15.07
N SER A 213 -9.99 5.60 -15.03
CA SER A 213 -10.52 6.75 -14.26
C SER A 213 -11.90 7.18 -14.75
N VAL A 214 -12.19 7.02 -16.05
CA VAL A 214 -13.49 7.34 -16.63
C VAL A 214 -14.49 6.18 -16.46
N GLU A 215 -14.08 4.94 -16.71
CA GLU A 215 -14.99 3.79 -16.72
C GLU A 215 -15.25 3.18 -15.34
N LYS A 216 -14.39 3.47 -14.35
CA LYS A 216 -14.46 2.94 -12.98
C LYS A 216 -14.31 4.04 -11.93
N PRO A 217 -15.18 5.07 -11.92
CA PRO A 217 -15.07 6.22 -11.01
C PRO A 217 -15.26 5.86 -9.53
N GLN A 218 -15.71 4.63 -9.22
CA GLN A 218 -15.81 4.13 -7.85
C GLN A 218 -14.44 3.73 -7.25
N TYR A 219 -13.41 3.57 -8.08
CA TYR A 219 -12.06 3.24 -7.61
C TYR A 219 -11.22 4.49 -7.48
N ASP A 220 -10.37 4.51 -6.45
CA ASP A 220 -9.35 5.54 -6.28
C ASP A 220 -8.12 5.12 -7.10
N ILE A 221 -7.90 5.74 -8.26
CA ILE A 221 -6.88 5.30 -9.22
C ILE A 221 -5.74 6.32 -9.25
N ASP A 222 -4.54 5.84 -8.99
CA ASP A 222 -3.30 6.59 -9.08
C ASP A 222 -2.34 5.97 -10.10
N LYS A 223 -1.35 6.75 -10.54
CA LYS A 223 -0.27 6.27 -11.40
C LYS A 223 1.10 6.73 -10.93
N VAL A 224 2.10 5.88 -11.12
CA VAL A 224 3.51 6.19 -10.87
C VAL A 224 4.38 5.65 -12.00
N HIS A 225 5.34 6.44 -12.43
CA HIS A 225 6.36 6.01 -13.36
C HIS A 225 7.70 5.90 -12.64
N ARG A 226 8.11 4.69 -12.26
CA ARG A 226 9.27 4.47 -11.39
C ARG A 226 10.58 4.99 -11.96
N ASP A 227 10.69 4.99 -13.29
CA ASP A 227 11.96 5.08 -13.98
C ASP A 227 12.15 6.35 -14.81
N ILE A 228 11.20 7.30 -14.74
CA ILE A 228 11.25 8.63 -15.36
C ILE A 228 11.14 9.74 -14.31
#